data_AF-A0A010SGT1-F1
#
_entry.id   AF-A0A010SGT1-F1
#
_cell.length_a   1.000
_cell.length_b   1.000
_cell.length_c   1.000
_cell.angle_alpha   90.00
_cell.angle_beta   90.00
_cell.angle_gamma   90.00
#
_symmetry.space_group_name_H-M   'P 1'
#
loop_
_entity.id
_entity.type
_entity.pdbx_description
1 polymer ?
#
loop_
_entity_poly.entity_id
_entity_poly.type
_entity_poly.pdbx_seq_one_letter_code
_entity_poly.pdbx_strand_id
1 'polypeptide(L)'
;MSRPVFTAVFLSIFYLAKVAIYDLSVTNGLMGSTESALAGEPITFTTLKPLDSLLTMLVRFFKPILDGNDPNLTLFSIFMAGQLLAVHVLIQVEGLRAGNRERLVSYTTSWGMLWQLMTFGATLPLYFLAYLYTSPIPGSLTPDELAAAISIDPVQARAVIGSLTFGAFIPTLLAALPSPSIITPRTQEILLAVWQAFPLWSDIWQLIFAQLIGALGVVPSAAKSRPQTKINDFRRIYLYTLSVVAVTSYGVVGYVFWKAGWASETAIEALVQIIRPTSPWSQVKMVSLERGILDLLQWDTYCASLATWSWIAYLAYETKGITQVAMDLVKLVMWSAVVGPGGAALAVIWGRDVGALRLVSAKEKTG
;
A
#
# COMPACT_ATOMS: atom_id res chain seq x y z
N MET A 1 15.14 -21.68 11.89
CA MET A 1 14.45 -21.23 13.13
C MET A 1 13.64 -19.95 12.93
N SER A 2 13.95 -19.13 11.93
CA SER A 2 13.22 -17.89 11.60
C SER A 2 11.76 -18.09 11.17
N ARG A 3 11.46 -19.08 10.32
CA ARG A 3 10.09 -19.29 9.81
C ARG A 3 9.04 -19.41 10.91
N PRO A 4 9.16 -20.30 11.93
CA PRO A 4 8.20 -20.35 13.04
C PRO A 4 8.04 -19.01 13.79
N VAL A 5 9.14 -18.29 13.99
CA VAL A 5 9.12 -16.97 14.68
C VAL A 5 8.34 -15.96 13.86
N PHE A 6 8.65 -15.79 12.57
CA PHE A 6 7.95 -14.84 11.72
C PHE A 6 6.50 -15.26 11.43
N THR A 7 6.20 -16.56 11.40
CA THR A 7 4.82 -17.04 11.39
C THR A 7 4.05 -16.56 12.62
N ALA A 8 4.63 -16.71 13.82
CA ALA A 8 4.02 -16.21 15.05
C ALA A 8 3.85 -14.68 15.03
N VAL A 9 4.83 -13.94 14.49
CA VAL A 9 4.75 -12.47 14.31
C VAL A 9 3.59 -12.09 13.40
N PHE A 10 3.48 -12.67 12.20
CA PHE A 10 2.39 -12.31 11.28
C PHE A 10 1.01 -12.73 11.81
N LEU A 11 0.90 -13.89 12.47
CA LEU A 11 -0.35 -14.29 13.13
C LEU A 11 -0.72 -13.34 14.29
N SER A 12 0.26 -12.84 15.03
CA SER A 12 0.03 -11.84 16.09
C SER A 12 -0.44 -10.51 15.50
N ILE A 13 0.12 -10.08 14.36
CA ILE A 13 -0.32 -8.87 13.66
C ILE A 13 -1.73 -9.06 13.08
N PHE A 14 -2.05 -10.23 12.53
CA PHE A 14 -3.39 -10.55 12.07
C PHE A 14 -4.41 -10.54 13.21
N TYR A 15 -4.05 -11.09 14.37
CA TYR A 15 -4.87 -11.00 15.57
C TYR A 15 -5.03 -9.55 16.05
N LEU A 16 -3.95 -8.75 16.03
CA LEU A 16 -4.02 -7.32 16.33
C LEU A 16 -4.97 -6.59 15.38
N ALA A 17 -4.92 -6.86 14.07
CA ALA A 17 -5.86 -6.31 13.10
C ALA A 17 -7.30 -6.69 13.43
N LYS A 18 -7.57 -7.95 13.80
CA LYS A 18 -8.89 -8.37 14.26
C LYS A 18 -9.36 -7.57 15.48
N VAL A 19 -8.51 -7.37 16.49
CA VAL A 19 -8.88 -6.62 17.70
C VAL A 19 -9.05 -5.13 17.40
N ALA A 20 -8.06 -4.52 16.77
CA ALA A 20 -7.97 -3.08 16.62
C ALA A 20 -8.84 -2.51 15.49
N ILE A 21 -9.18 -3.33 14.50
CA ILE A 21 -10.04 -2.95 13.38
C ILE A 21 -11.44 -3.51 13.63
N TYR A 22 -11.60 -4.84 13.67
CA TYR A 22 -12.93 -5.46 13.73
C TYR A 22 -13.59 -5.32 15.11
N ASP A 23 -12.96 -5.80 16.19
CA ASP A 23 -13.58 -5.77 17.53
C ASP A 23 -13.82 -4.34 18.01
N LEU A 24 -12.88 -3.43 17.73
CA LEU A 24 -13.05 -2.01 18.03
C LEU A 24 -14.23 -1.42 17.25
N SER A 25 -14.38 -1.72 15.96
CA SER A 25 -15.50 -1.23 15.13
C SER A 25 -16.86 -1.79 15.56
N VAL A 26 -16.90 -3.01 16.09
CA VAL A 26 -18.11 -3.57 16.71
C VAL A 26 -18.39 -2.86 18.04
N THR A 27 -17.38 -2.77 18.89
CA THR A 27 -17.49 -2.20 20.23
C THR A 27 -17.86 -0.72 20.19
N ASN A 28 -17.26 0.07 19.30
CA ASN A 28 -17.51 1.51 19.20
C ASN A 28 -18.83 1.85 18.46
N GLY A 29 -19.45 0.87 17.80
CA GLY A 29 -20.73 1.01 17.08
C GLY A 29 -20.63 1.28 15.58
N LEU A 30 -19.42 1.41 15.02
CA LEU A 30 -19.21 1.65 13.59
C LEU A 30 -19.83 0.56 12.70
N MET A 31 -19.65 -0.72 13.07
CA MET A 31 -20.25 -1.83 12.33
C MET A 31 -21.77 -1.74 12.32
N GLY A 32 -22.40 -1.46 13.47
CA GLY A 32 -23.85 -1.30 13.56
C GLY A 32 -24.38 -0.13 12.74
N SER A 33 -23.65 1.00 12.69
CA SER A 33 -23.99 2.12 11.80
C SER A 33 -23.86 1.74 10.32
N THR A 34 -22.84 0.97 9.95
CA THR A 34 -22.64 0.50 8.57
C THR A 34 -23.72 -0.52 8.16
N GLU A 35 -24.13 -1.39 9.08
CA GLU A 35 -25.27 -2.30 8.89
C GLU A 35 -26.60 -1.55 8.74
N SER A 36 -26.83 -0.49 9.53
CA SER A 36 -28.00 0.37 9.36
C SER A 36 -27.98 1.10 8.01
N ALA A 37 -26.79 1.48 7.53
CA ALA A 37 -26.61 2.00 6.18
C ALA A 37 -26.86 0.92 5.13
N LEU A 38 -26.47 -0.34 5.36
CA LEU A 38 -26.77 -1.47 4.49
C LEU A 38 -28.26 -1.85 4.45
N ALA A 39 -29.03 -1.50 5.48
CA ALA A 39 -30.47 -1.76 5.55
C ALA A 39 -31.32 -0.83 4.64
N GLY A 40 -30.75 0.27 4.15
CA GLY A 40 -31.38 1.11 3.14
C GLY A 40 -31.36 0.47 1.75
N GLU A 41 -32.14 1.00 0.79
CA GLU A 41 -32.08 0.51 -0.59
C GLU A 41 -30.65 0.66 -1.16
N PRO A 42 -30.08 -0.41 -1.77
CA PRO A 42 -28.80 -0.33 -2.45
C PRO A 42 -28.81 0.70 -3.56
N ILE A 43 -27.72 1.42 -3.67
CA ILE A 43 -27.47 2.29 -4.82
C ILE A 43 -27.31 1.38 -6.04
N THR A 44 -28.16 1.56 -7.06
CA THR A 44 -28.09 0.77 -8.29
C THR A 44 -26.88 1.19 -9.11
N PHE A 45 -25.87 0.32 -9.24
CA PHE A 45 -24.71 0.54 -10.10
C PHE A 45 -24.71 -0.41 -11.29
N THR A 46 -25.24 -1.62 -11.09
CA THR A 46 -25.23 -2.72 -12.04
C THR A 46 -26.61 -3.36 -12.12
N THR A 47 -26.72 -4.51 -12.79
CA THR A 47 -27.93 -5.35 -12.78
C THR A 47 -27.87 -6.43 -11.69
N LEU A 48 -26.75 -6.56 -10.96
CA LEU A 48 -26.51 -7.60 -9.97
C LEU A 48 -26.70 -7.04 -8.56
N LYS A 49 -27.87 -7.29 -7.96
CA LYS A 49 -28.20 -6.79 -6.61
C LYS A 49 -27.12 -7.06 -5.53
N PRO A 50 -26.51 -8.26 -5.44
CA PRO A 50 -25.47 -8.50 -4.43
C PRO A 50 -24.23 -7.61 -4.62
N LEU A 51 -23.87 -7.32 -5.87
CA LEU A 51 -22.76 -6.44 -6.20
C LEU A 51 -23.10 -4.99 -5.85
N ASP A 52 -24.32 -4.55 -6.15
CA ASP A 52 -24.79 -3.22 -5.79
C ASP A 52 -24.83 -3.02 -4.26
N SER A 53 -25.23 -4.03 -3.49
CA SER A 53 -25.17 -3.99 -2.02
C SER A 53 -23.72 -3.84 -1.51
N LEU A 54 -22.79 -4.63 -2.04
CA LEU A 54 -21.38 -4.53 -1.67
C LEU A 54 -20.78 -3.17 -2.03
N LEU A 55 -21.01 -2.68 -3.25
CA LEU A 55 -20.51 -1.38 -3.69
C LEU A 55 -21.16 -0.24 -2.91
N THR A 56 -22.44 -0.34 -2.57
CA THR A 56 -23.13 0.65 -1.72
C THR A 56 -22.47 0.76 -0.36
N MET A 57 -22.14 -0.38 0.27
CA MET A 57 -21.43 -0.41 1.55
C MET A 57 -20.10 0.34 1.45
N LEU A 58 -19.28 -0.01 0.46
CA LEU A 58 -17.96 0.59 0.27
C LEU A 58 -18.08 2.09 -0.06
N VAL A 59 -18.97 2.48 -0.97
CA VAL A 59 -19.19 3.89 -1.33
C VAL A 59 -19.63 4.69 -0.12
N ARG A 60 -20.59 4.20 0.68
CA ARG A 60 -21.04 4.89 1.90
C ARG A 60 -19.96 4.98 2.96
N PHE A 61 -19.10 3.97 3.08
CA PHE A 61 -17.96 4.00 4.00
C PHE A 61 -16.90 5.04 3.60
N PHE A 62 -16.55 5.13 2.32
CA PHE A 62 -15.50 6.04 1.84
C PHE A 62 -15.99 7.47 1.58
N LYS A 63 -17.30 7.69 1.39
CA LYS A 63 -17.86 9.01 1.09
C LYS A 63 -17.54 10.11 2.13
N PRO A 64 -17.63 9.87 3.46
CA PRO A 64 -17.29 10.88 4.46
C PRO A 64 -15.87 11.45 4.35
N ILE A 65 -14.92 10.65 3.84
CA ILE A 65 -13.54 11.11 3.58
C ILE A 65 -13.52 12.22 2.54
N LEU A 66 -14.36 12.11 1.51
CA LEU A 66 -14.40 13.02 0.37
C LEU A 66 -15.24 14.27 0.64
N ASP A 67 -16.24 14.16 1.50
CA ASP A 67 -17.11 15.29 1.85
C ASP A 67 -16.34 16.36 2.65
N GLY A 68 -15.25 15.98 3.33
CA GLY A 68 -14.35 16.94 3.98
C GLY A 68 -14.90 17.56 5.28
N ASN A 69 -16.02 17.04 5.80
CA ASN A 69 -16.69 17.56 7.00
C ASN A 69 -15.85 17.34 8.27
N ASP A 70 -15.05 16.28 8.32
CA ASP A 70 -14.04 16.05 9.35
C ASP A 70 -12.64 16.18 8.74
N PRO A 71 -11.93 17.30 8.99
CA PRO A 71 -10.59 17.51 8.45
C PRO A 71 -9.57 16.46 8.89
N ASN A 72 -9.71 15.88 10.09
CA ASN A 72 -8.75 14.88 10.57
C ASN A 72 -8.87 13.60 9.75
N LEU A 73 -10.10 13.15 9.49
CA LEU A 73 -10.38 12.01 8.62
C LEU A 73 -9.80 12.24 7.22
N THR A 74 -10.18 13.34 6.57
CA THR A 74 -9.75 13.63 5.20
C THR A 74 -8.23 13.75 5.09
N LEU A 75 -7.58 14.48 6.00
CA LEU A 75 -6.12 14.65 5.99
C LEU A 75 -5.39 13.34 6.28
N PHE A 76 -5.89 12.53 7.23
CA PHE A 76 -5.34 11.20 7.47
C PHE A 76 -5.46 10.31 6.23
N SER A 77 -6.61 10.31 5.54
CA SER A 77 -6.81 9.51 4.33
C SER A 77 -5.92 9.94 3.16
N ILE A 78 -5.63 11.24 3.00
CA ILE A 78 -4.66 11.72 2.01
C ILE A 78 -3.26 11.18 2.33
N PHE A 79 -2.82 11.29 3.59
CA PHE A 79 -1.56 10.72 4.04
C PHE A 79 -1.52 9.21 3.79
N MET A 80 -2.55 8.49 4.24
CA MET A 80 -2.72 7.04 4.09
C MET A 80 -2.65 6.61 2.63
N ALA A 81 -3.28 7.33 1.69
CA ALA A 81 -3.28 6.98 0.27
C ALA A 81 -1.85 6.87 -0.30
N GLY A 82 -0.94 7.78 0.11
CA GLY A 82 0.46 7.68 -0.25
C GLY A 82 1.14 6.46 0.37
N GLN A 83 0.91 6.20 1.66
CA GLN A 83 1.48 5.04 2.36
C GLN A 83 0.99 3.70 1.76
N LEU A 84 -0.29 3.62 1.43
CA LEU A 84 -0.91 2.48 0.77
C LEU A 84 -0.32 2.29 -0.62
N LEU A 85 -0.17 3.35 -1.41
CA LEU A 85 0.48 3.26 -2.73
C LEU A 85 1.90 2.72 -2.60
N ALA A 86 2.69 3.18 -1.63
CA ALA A 86 4.05 2.70 -1.41
C ALA A 86 4.08 1.17 -1.18
N VAL A 87 3.20 0.67 -0.32
CA VAL A 87 3.15 -0.77 -0.04
C VAL A 87 2.52 -1.54 -1.20
N HIS A 88 1.50 -1.02 -1.87
CA HIS A 88 0.92 -1.61 -3.08
C HIS A 88 1.98 -1.83 -4.17
N VAL A 89 2.86 -0.84 -4.38
CA VAL A 89 3.98 -0.97 -5.32
C VAL A 89 4.95 -2.06 -4.90
N LEU A 90 5.24 -2.22 -3.61
CA LEU A 90 6.06 -3.35 -3.13
C LEU A 90 5.42 -4.68 -3.49
N ILE A 91 4.12 -4.86 -3.24
CA ILE A 91 3.38 -6.08 -3.56
C ILE A 91 3.40 -6.34 -5.07
N GLN A 92 3.17 -5.31 -5.89
CA GLN A 92 3.17 -5.45 -7.34
C GLN A 92 4.55 -5.79 -7.89
N VAL A 93 5.60 -5.10 -7.42
CA VAL A 93 7.00 -5.38 -7.77
C VAL A 93 7.37 -6.80 -7.37
N GLU A 94 7.08 -7.21 -6.13
CA GLU A 94 7.35 -8.58 -5.66
C GLU A 94 6.62 -9.64 -6.49
N GLY A 95 5.38 -9.38 -6.92
CA GLY A 95 4.65 -10.29 -7.80
C GLY A 95 5.22 -10.41 -9.21
N LEU A 96 5.92 -9.37 -9.69
CA LEU A 96 6.58 -9.36 -11.00
C LEU A 96 8.00 -9.96 -10.99
N ARG A 97 8.58 -10.21 -9.81
CA ARG A 97 9.93 -10.78 -9.69
C ARG A 97 10.00 -12.20 -10.25
N ALA A 98 11.10 -12.50 -10.93
CA ALA A 98 11.37 -13.80 -11.53
C ALA A 98 11.23 -14.96 -10.51
N GLY A 99 11.74 -14.78 -9.29
CA GLY A 99 11.67 -15.80 -8.24
C GLY A 99 10.26 -16.08 -7.72
N ASN A 100 9.33 -15.13 -7.86
CA ASN A 100 7.96 -15.24 -7.35
C ASN A 100 6.94 -15.63 -8.42
N ARG A 101 7.34 -15.76 -9.69
CA ARG A 101 6.42 -16.15 -10.77
C ARG A 101 5.67 -17.44 -10.42
N GLU A 102 4.36 -17.44 -10.69
CA GLU A 102 3.44 -18.56 -10.46
C GLU A 102 3.30 -18.97 -8.99
N ARG A 103 3.81 -18.17 -8.05
CA ARG A 103 3.61 -18.36 -6.61
C ARG A 103 2.36 -17.62 -6.15
N LEU A 104 1.84 -18.01 -4.99
CA LEU A 104 0.68 -17.36 -4.38
C LEU A 104 0.86 -15.83 -4.25
N VAL A 105 2.08 -15.38 -3.98
CA VAL A 105 2.43 -13.95 -3.87
C VAL A 105 2.39 -13.17 -5.19
N SER A 106 2.39 -13.85 -6.34
CA SER A 106 2.34 -13.22 -7.67
C SER A 106 0.93 -12.85 -8.14
N TYR A 107 -0.11 -13.39 -7.51
CA TYR A 107 -1.51 -13.05 -7.80
C TYR A 107 -1.91 -11.72 -7.12
N THR A 108 -1.22 -10.65 -7.50
CA THR A 108 -1.33 -9.33 -6.87
C THR A 108 -2.74 -8.76 -6.94
N THR A 109 -3.49 -9.01 -8.02
CA THR A 109 -4.91 -8.65 -8.15
C THR A 109 -5.77 -9.35 -7.10
N SER A 110 -5.58 -10.65 -6.87
CA SER A 110 -6.36 -11.40 -5.88
C SER A 110 -6.12 -10.89 -4.47
N TRP A 111 -4.86 -10.62 -4.11
CA TRP A 111 -4.51 -10.00 -2.83
C TRP A 111 -5.06 -8.57 -2.72
N GLY A 112 -5.04 -7.84 -3.83
CA GLY A 112 -5.59 -6.50 -3.91
C GLY A 112 -7.10 -6.45 -3.70
N MET A 113 -7.83 -7.35 -4.35
CA MET A 113 -9.27 -7.48 -4.15
C MET A 113 -9.59 -7.97 -2.74
N LEU A 114 -8.76 -8.83 -2.16
CA LEU A 114 -8.95 -9.30 -0.78
C LEU A 114 -8.86 -8.14 0.23
N TRP A 115 -7.89 -7.22 0.08
CA TRP A 115 -7.81 -6.09 1.01
C TRP A 115 -8.94 -5.07 0.85
N GLN A 116 -9.58 -5.00 -0.32
CA GLN A 116 -10.78 -4.18 -0.49
C GLN A 116 -11.99 -4.76 0.26
N LEU A 117 -11.97 -6.06 0.55
CA LEU A 117 -13.04 -6.74 1.29
C LEU A 117 -12.77 -6.86 2.79
N MET A 118 -11.49 -6.97 3.21
CA MET A 118 -11.12 -7.20 4.61
C MET A 118 -10.47 -6.01 5.32
N THR A 119 -9.93 -5.01 4.61
CA THR A 119 -8.89 -4.05 5.01
C THR A 119 -7.44 -4.47 4.69
N PHE A 120 -6.56 -3.47 4.57
CA PHE A 120 -5.18 -3.63 4.15
C PHE A 120 -4.29 -4.28 5.21
N GLY A 121 -4.39 -3.80 6.44
CA GLY A 121 -3.68 -4.25 7.63
C GLY A 121 -4.09 -5.63 8.11
N ALA A 122 -5.31 -6.09 7.80
CA ALA A 122 -5.71 -7.49 7.99
C ALA A 122 -5.16 -8.40 6.88
N THR A 123 -5.05 -7.90 5.65
CA THR A 123 -4.64 -8.71 4.50
C THR A 123 -3.12 -8.90 4.41
N LEU A 124 -2.32 -7.87 4.69
CA LEU A 124 -0.86 -7.96 4.58
C LEU A 124 -0.18 -9.04 5.44
N PRO A 125 -0.53 -9.27 6.72
CA PRO A 125 0.06 -10.38 7.46
C PRO A 125 -0.21 -11.74 6.78
N LEU A 126 -1.39 -11.92 6.16
CA LEU A 126 -1.69 -13.14 5.38
C LEU A 126 -0.87 -13.23 4.10
N TYR A 127 -0.72 -12.10 3.38
CA TYR A 127 0.16 -12.02 2.21
C TYR A 127 1.60 -12.40 2.57
N PHE A 128 2.15 -11.83 3.65
CA PHE A 128 3.53 -12.11 4.05
C PHE A 128 3.71 -13.50 4.67
N LEU A 129 2.66 -14.11 5.25
CA LEU A 129 2.65 -15.54 5.54
C LEU A 129 2.74 -16.36 4.26
N ALA A 130 1.94 -16.05 3.23
CA ALA A 130 2.07 -16.72 1.94
C ALA A 130 3.48 -16.54 1.35
N TYR A 131 4.06 -15.34 1.47
CA TYR A 131 5.43 -15.05 1.05
C TYR A 131 6.45 -15.92 1.79
N LEU A 132 6.35 -16.01 3.12
CA LEU A 132 7.25 -16.79 3.98
C LEU A 132 7.39 -18.25 3.53
N TYR A 133 6.28 -18.84 3.06
CA TYR A 133 6.22 -20.25 2.68
C TYR A 133 6.34 -20.52 1.18
N THR A 134 6.08 -19.54 0.31
CA THR A 134 6.06 -19.76 -1.15
C THR A 134 7.16 -19.04 -1.92
N SER A 135 7.72 -17.96 -1.37
CA SER A 135 8.78 -17.21 -2.05
C SER A 135 10.14 -17.88 -1.85
N PRO A 136 10.89 -18.19 -2.91
CA PRO A 136 12.25 -18.69 -2.82
C PRO A 136 13.29 -17.59 -2.60
N ILE A 137 12.92 -16.31 -2.79
CA ILE A 137 13.85 -15.16 -2.77
C ILE A 137 14.71 -15.12 -1.49
N PRO A 138 14.15 -15.28 -0.27
CA PRO A 138 14.95 -15.22 0.95
C PRO A 138 16.01 -16.33 1.06
N GLY A 139 15.81 -17.45 0.36
CA GLY A 139 16.75 -18.57 0.34
C GLY A 139 17.92 -18.40 -0.62
N SER A 140 18.06 -17.25 -1.29
CA SER A 140 19.18 -16.98 -2.19
C SER A 140 20.49 -16.87 -1.40
N LEU A 141 21.45 -17.75 -1.69
CA LEU A 141 22.70 -17.88 -0.93
C LEU A 141 23.82 -16.99 -1.49
N THR A 142 23.72 -16.61 -2.76
CA THR A 142 24.70 -15.75 -3.43
C THR A 142 24.11 -14.44 -3.94
N PRO A 143 24.93 -13.38 -4.10
CA PRO A 143 24.46 -12.13 -4.71
C PRO A 143 23.89 -12.31 -6.12
N ASP A 144 24.42 -13.28 -6.89
CA ASP A 144 24.00 -13.55 -8.28
C ASP A 144 22.63 -14.25 -8.30
N GLU A 145 22.42 -15.24 -7.41
CA GLU A 145 21.11 -15.87 -7.20
C GLU A 145 20.06 -14.85 -6.77
N LEU A 146 20.40 -13.98 -5.81
CA LEU A 146 19.49 -12.94 -5.35
C LEU A 146 19.16 -11.98 -6.48
N ALA A 147 20.16 -11.49 -7.22
CA ALA A 147 19.96 -10.58 -8.35
C ALA A 147 19.09 -11.19 -9.46
N ALA A 148 19.25 -12.49 -9.73
CA ALA A 148 18.41 -13.23 -10.66
C ALA A 148 16.97 -13.36 -10.14
N ALA A 149 16.81 -13.80 -8.88
CA ALA A 149 15.51 -14.02 -8.24
C ALA A 149 14.70 -12.72 -8.13
N ILE A 150 15.35 -11.60 -7.82
CA ILE A 150 14.68 -10.31 -7.69
C ILE A 150 14.47 -9.58 -9.02
N SER A 151 15.02 -10.09 -10.12
CA SER A 151 14.92 -9.41 -11.41
C SER A 151 13.49 -9.36 -11.93
N ILE A 152 13.18 -8.30 -12.66
CA ILE A 152 11.90 -8.12 -13.36
C ILE A 152 12.21 -8.04 -14.84
N ASP A 153 11.33 -8.62 -15.66
CA ASP A 153 11.39 -8.41 -17.11
C ASP A 153 11.31 -6.90 -17.43
N PRO A 154 12.23 -6.32 -18.20
CA PRO A 154 12.25 -4.88 -18.43
C PRO A 154 11.00 -4.30 -19.11
N VAL A 155 10.27 -5.10 -19.91
CA VAL A 155 9.00 -4.66 -20.49
C VAL A 155 7.97 -4.50 -19.37
N GLN A 156 7.88 -5.51 -18.49
CA GLN A 156 7.01 -5.45 -17.32
C GLN A 156 7.39 -4.30 -16.38
N ALA A 157 8.68 -4.12 -16.09
CA ALA A 157 9.15 -3.05 -15.20
C ALA A 157 8.80 -1.65 -15.73
N ARG A 158 8.89 -1.42 -17.05
CA ARG A 158 8.52 -0.14 -17.66
C ARG A 158 7.01 0.09 -17.70
N ALA A 159 6.21 -0.97 -17.70
CA ALA A 159 4.75 -0.88 -17.65
C ALA A 159 4.24 -0.44 -16.26
N VAL A 160 4.98 -0.70 -15.18
CA VAL A 160 4.54 -0.44 -13.79
C VAL A 160 4.10 1.00 -13.54
N ILE A 161 4.85 2.00 -14.03
CA ILE A 161 4.48 3.40 -13.76
C ILE A 161 3.16 3.76 -14.47
N GLY A 162 2.99 3.31 -15.72
CA GLY A 162 1.75 3.50 -16.45
C GLY A 162 0.59 2.80 -15.75
N SER A 163 0.79 1.55 -15.33
CA SER A 163 -0.24 0.76 -14.69
C SER A 163 -0.71 1.35 -13.36
N LEU A 164 0.20 1.84 -12.51
CA LEU A 164 -0.14 2.55 -11.28
C LEU A 164 -0.85 3.88 -11.55
N THR A 165 -0.40 4.62 -12.58
CA THR A 165 -0.99 5.92 -12.91
C THR A 165 -2.45 5.76 -13.34
N PHE A 166 -2.73 4.85 -14.27
CA PHE A 166 -4.07 4.67 -14.83
C PHE A 166 -4.96 3.73 -13.99
N GLY A 167 -4.36 2.80 -13.25
CA GLY A 167 -5.07 1.81 -12.44
C GLY A 167 -5.37 2.25 -11.01
N ALA A 168 -4.55 3.10 -10.42
CA ALA A 168 -4.72 3.54 -9.02
C ALA A 168 -4.81 5.06 -8.88
N PHE A 169 -3.86 5.81 -9.45
CA PHE A 169 -3.76 7.25 -9.22
C PHE A 169 -4.92 8.04 -9.85
N ILE A 170 -5.18 7.85 -11.15
CA ILE A 170 -6.28 8.53 -11.85
C ILE A 170 -7.64 8.18 -11.24
N PRO A 171 -7.99 6.90 -10.99
CA PRO A 171 -9.24 6.55 -10.31
C PRO A 171 -9.40 7.24 -8.95
N THR A 172 -8.32 7.34 -8.17
CA THR A 172 -8.34 8.02 -6.86
C THR A 172 -8.62 9.51 -7.02
N LEU A 173 -7.96 10.19 -7.97
CA LEU A 173 -8.19 11.61 -8.22
C LEU A 173 -9.61 11.89 -8.73
N LEU A 174 -10.12 11.03 -9.62
CA LEU A 174 -11.47 11.16 -10.16
C LEU A 174 -12.53 10.99 -9.06
N ALA A 175 -12.36 9.98 -8.19
CA ALA A 175 -13.24 9.79 -7.05
C ALA A 175 -13.20 11.00 -6.10
N ALA A 176 -12.00 11.57 -5.87
CA ALA A 176 -11.78 12.70 -4.98
C ALA A 176 -12.19 14.07 -5.55
N LEU A 177 -12.79 14.13 -6.75
CA LEU A 177 -13.29 15.40 -7.29
C LEU A 177 -14.38 15.99 -6.36
N PRO A 178 -14.31 17.30 -6.04
CA PRO A 178 -15.28 17.97 -5.19
C PRO A 178 -16.72 17.87 -5.72
N SER A 179 -17.64 17.45 -4.84
CA SER A 179 -19.07 17.42 -5.08
C SER A 179 -19.79 18.30 -4.06
N PRO A 180 -20.82 19.08 -4.44
CA PRO A 180 -21.41 19.21 -5.78
C PRO A 180 -20.71 20.23 -6.70
N SER A 181 -19.61 20.86 -6.27
CA SER A 181 -19.04 22.02 -6.95
C SER A 181 -18.38 21.72 -8.30
N ILE A 182 -17.80 20.53 -8.49
CA ILE A 182 -17.19 20.11 -9.77
C ILE A 182 -18.00 18.98 -10.41
N ILE A 183 -18.42 18.00 -9.62
CA ILE A 183 -19.20 16.84 -10.09
C ILE A 183 -20.47 16.65 -9.27
N THR A 184 -21.50 16.04 -9.87
CA THR A 184 -22.74 15.73 -9.14
C THR A 184 -22.50 14.65 -8.06
N PRO A 185 -23.30 14.62 -6.97
CA PRO A 185 -23.18 13.57 -5.95
C PRO A 185 -23.27 12.16 -6.54
N ARG A 186 -24.17 11.99 -7.52
CA ARG A 186 -24.34 10.73 -8.24
C ARG A 186 -23.10 10.32 -9.02
N THR A 187 -22.43 11.26 -9.68
CA THR A 187 -21.17 11.02 -10.38
C THR A 187 -20.07 10.60 -9.41
N GLN A 188 -19.99 11.24 -8.23
CA GLN A 188 -19.00 10.90 -7.21
C GLN A 188 -19.20 9.47 -6.68
N GLU A 189 -20.44 9.04 -6.43
CA GLU A 189 -20.76 7.66 -6.05
C GLU A 189 -20.28 6.64 -7.09
N ILE A 190 -20.51 6.91 -8.38
CA ILE A 190 -20.08 6.04 -9.49
C ILE A 190 -18.55 5.96 -9.54
N LEU A 191 -17.86 7.10 -9.43
CA LEU A 191 -16.39 7.14 -9.47
C LEU A 191 -15.79 6.43 -8.25
N LEU A 192 -16.39 6.57 -7.07
CA LEU A 192 -16.02 5.80 -5.87
C LEU A 192 -16.24 4.29 -6.07
N ALA A 193 -17.36 3.88 -6.67
CA ALA A 193 -17.64 2.48 -6.96
C ALA A 193 -16.62 1.89 -7.95
N VAL A 194 -16.26 2.64 -9.01
CA VAL A 194 -15.20 2.25 -9.95
C VAL A 194 -13.85 2.17 -9.25
N TRP A 195 -13.54 3.12 -8.36
CA TRP A 195 -12.29 3.14 -7.59
C TRP A 195 -12.11 1.89 -6.71
N GLN A 196 -13.19 1.26 -6.22
CA GLN A 196 -13.08 0.03 -5.42
C GLN A 196 -12.31 -1.09 -6.12
N ALA A 197 -12.32 -1.13 -7.46
CA ALA A 197 -11.60 -2.13 -8.25
C ALA A 197 -10.20 -1.66 -8.71
N PHE A 198 -9.60 -0.65 -8.08
CA PHE A 198 -8.24 -0.17 -8.43
C PHE A 198 -7.16 -1.26 -8.56
N PRO A 199 -7.13 -2.35 -7.76
CA PRO A 199 -6.12 -3.38 -7.93
C PRO A 199 -6.29 -4.13 -9.26
N LEU A 200 -7.55 -4.39 -9.65
CA LEU A 200 -7.88 -4.99 -10.94
C LEU A 200 -7.53 -4.05 -12.09
N TRP A 201 -7.85 -2.76 -11.98
CA TRP A 201 -7.48 -1.79 -13.01
C TRP A 201 -5.96 -1.69 -13.19
N SER A 202 -5.21 -1.74 -12.08
CA SER A 202 -3.74 -1.71 -12.11
C SER A 202 -3.17 -2.91 -12.88
N ASP A 203 -3.71 -4.11 -12.70
CA ASP A 203 -3.25 -5.29 -13.44
C ASP A 203 -3.67 -5.27 -14.92
N ILE A 204 -4.90 -4.84 -15.22
CA ILE A 204 -5.36 -4.65 -16.61
C ILE A 204 -4.44 -3.67 -17.35
N TRP A 205 -4.13 -2.52 -16.74
CA TRP A 205 -3.22 -1.55 -17.34
C TRP A 205 -1.78 -2.06 -17.41
N GLN A 206 -1.33 -2.87 -16.45
CA GLN A 206 -0.03 -3.54 -16.50
C GLN A 206 0.08 -4.42 -17.74
N LEU A 207 -0.95 -5.22 -18.03
CA LEU A 207 -0.99 -6.06 -19.23
C LEU A 207 -1.01 -5.23 -20.51
N ILE A 208 -1.87 -4.21 -20.58
CA ILE A 208 -1.97 -3.32 -21.75
C ILE A 208 -0.63 -2.66 -22.04
N PHE A 209 -0.01 -2.02 -21.04
CA PHE A 209 1.26 -1.32 -21.26
C PHE A 209 2.41 -2.28 -21.56
N ALA A 210 2.46 -3.46 -20.93
CA ALA A 210 3.48 -4.45 -21.25
C ALA A 210 3.36 -4.92 -22.72
N GLN A 211 2.14 -5.17 -23.19
CA GLN A 211 1.89 -5.54 -24.59
C GLN A 211 2.29 -4.42 -25.55
N LEU A 212 1.89 -3.17 -25.28
CA LEU A 212 2.22 -2.01 -26.12
C LEU A 212 3.74 -1.78 -26.17
N ILE A 213 4.43 -1.79 -25.03
CA ILE A 213 5.89 -1.60 -24.93
C ILE A 213 6.62 -2.73 -25.68
N GLY A 214 6.13 -3.97 -25.55
CA GLY A 214 6.66 -5.13 -26.25
C GLY A 214 6.49 -5.02 -27.76
N ALA A 215 5.28 -4.71 -28.24
CA ALA A 215 4.96 -4.57 -29.66
C ALA A 215 5.74 -3.44 -30.34
N LEU A 216 5.96 -2.34 -29.62
CA LEU A 216 6.72 -1.18 -30.12
C LEU A 216 8.25 -1.39 -30.05
N GLY A 217 8.75 -2.48 -29.48
CA GLY A 217 10.18 -2.74 -29.39
C GLY A 217 10.97 -1.71 -28.56
N VAL A 218 10.30 -1.00 -27.65
CA VAL A 218 10.89 0.11 -26.85
C VAL A 218 12.06 -0.35 -25.98
N VAL A 219 12.16 -1.65 -25.70
CA VAL A 219 13.27 -2.27 -24.98
C VAL A 219 14.16 -3.06 -25.95
N PRO A 220 15.34 -2.56 -26.34
CA PRO A 220 16.28 -3.32 -27.15
C PRO A 220 16.71 -4.61 -26.46
N SER A 221 16.80 -5.72 -27.20
CA SER A 221 17.14 -7.04 -26.63
C SER A 221 18.47 -7.02 -25.87
N ALA A 222 19.49 -6.34 -26.40
CA ALA A 222 20.80 -6.20 -25.77
C ALA A 222 20.80 -5.36 -24.47
N ALA A 223 19.75 -4.57 -24.22
CA ALA A 223 19.61 -3.80 -22.99
C ALA A 223 18.96 -4.62 -21.87
N LYS A 224 18.28 -5.74 -22.19
CA LYS A 224 17.50 -6.52 -21.22
C LYS A 224 18.35 -7.27 -20.20
N SER A 225 19.55 -7.71 -20.59
CA SER A 225 20.48 -8.44 -19.73
C SER A 225 21.35 -7.52 -18.86
N ARG A 226 21.50 -6.23 -19.22
CA ARG A 226 22.44 -5.33 -18.54
C ARG A 226 21.97 -4.99 -17.11
N PRO A 227 22.81 -5.18 -16.08
CA PRO A 227 22.48 -4.81 -14.70
C PRO A 227 22.08 -3.33 -14.57
N GLN A 228 22.74 -2.43 -15.32
CA GLN A 228 22.44 -0.99 -15.28
C GLN A 228 21.02 -0.66 -15.75
N THR A 229 20.48 -1.39 -16.74
CA THR A 229 19.09 -1.20 -17.19
C THR A 229 18.13 -1.54 -16.06
N LYS A 230 18.33 -2.68 -15.39
CA LYS A 230 17.50 -3.13 -14.27
C LYS A 230 17.54 -2.14 -13.09
N ILE A 231 18.73 -1.61 -12.76
CA ILE A 231 18.89 -0.56 -11.74
C ILE A 231 18.09 0.70 -12.11
N ASN A 232 18.14 1.11 -13.38
CA ASN A 232 17.41 2.29 -13.85
C ASN A 232 15.90 2.08 -13.81
N ASP A 233 15.41 0.89 -14.18
CA ASP A 233 13.98 0.57 -14.12
C ASP A 233 13.47 0.57 -12.67
N PHE A 234 14.20 -0.05 -11.73
CA PHE A 234 13.87 0.07 -10.31
C PHE A 234 13.87 1.51 -9.82
N ARG A 235 14.93 2.28 -10.13
CA ARG A 235 15.00 3.70 -9.76
C ARG A 235 13.76 4.47 -10.22
N ARG A 236 13.28 4.23 -11.44
CA ARG A 236 12.10 4.92 -11.96
C ARG A 236 10.85 4.57 -11.14
N ILE A 237 10.59 3.28 -10.90
CA ILE A 237 9.42 2.81 -10.13
C ILE A 237 9.44 3.38 -8.70
N TYR A 238 10.57 3.23 -8.02
CA TYR A 238 10.71 3.64 -6.62
C TYR A 238 10.68 5.16 -6.46
N LEU A 239 11.39 5.91 -7.31
CA LEU A 239 11.41 7.37 -7.23
C LEU A 239 10.04 7.99 -7.58
N TYR A 240 9.35 7.46 -8.60
CA TYR A 240 7.98 7.88 -8.92
C TYR A 240 7.07 7.73 -7.70
N THR A 241 7.09 6.55 -7.09
CA THR A 241 6.21 6.23 -5.96
C THR A 241 6.57 7.07 -4.73
N LEU A 242 7.86 7.21 -4.40
CA LEU A 242 8.31 8.08 -3.31
C LEU A 242 7.96 9.55 -3.54
N SER A 243 7.92 10.01 -4.79
CA SER A 243 7.48 11.38 -5.10
C SER A 243 6.01 11.58 -4.75
N VAL A 244 5.14 10.61 -5.09
CA VAL A 244 3.72 10.66 -4.70
C VAL A 244 3.56 10.61 -3.18
N VAL A 245 4.29 9.72 -2.50
CA VAL A 245 4.30 9.62 -1.03
C VAL A 245 4.74 10.92 -0.36
N ALA A 246 5.78 11.56 -0.90
CA ALA A 246 6.25 12.85 -0.40
C ALA A 246 5.18 13.93 -0.61
N VAL A 247 4.56 14.00 -1.78
CA VAL A 247 3.50 14.97 -2.07
C VAL A 247 2.32 14.81 -1.11
N THR A 248 1.85 13.60 -0.84
CA THR A 248 0.73 13.41 0.10
C THR A 248 1.13 13.70 1.53
N SER A 249 2.31 13.25 1.98
CA SER A 249 2.76 13.42 3.37
C SER A 249 3.08 14.88 3.69
N TYR A 250 3.93 15.52 2.87
CA TYR A 250 4.29 16.93 3.06
C TYR A 250 3.14 17.86 2.69
N GLY A 251 2.24 17.46 1.78
CA GLY A 251 1.02 18.20 1.49
C GLY A 251 0.12 18.31 2.72
N VAL A 252 -0.09 17.22 3.46
CA VAL A 252 -0.85 17.22 4.72
C VAL A 252 -0.16 18.08 5.78
N VAL A 253 1.14 17.88 6.00
CA VAL A 253 1.90 18.70 6.98
C VAL A 253 1.84 20.18 6.61
N GLY A 254 2.13 20.53 5.36
CA GLY A 254 2.10 21.90 4.88
C GLY A 254 0.71 22.54 5.01
N TYR A 255 -0.35 21.80 4.70
CA TYR A 255 -1.72 22.27 4.88
C TYR A 255 -2.07 22.52 6.35
N VAL A 256 -1.68 21.62 7.26
CA VAL A 256 -1.92 21.80 8.70
C VAL A 256 -1.18 23.02 9.25
N PHE A 257 0.10 23.18 8.91
CA PHE A 257 0.88 24.34 9.32
C PHE A 257 0.30 25.64 8.74
N TRP A 258 -0.10 25.64 7.47
CA TRP A 258 -0.74 26.79 6.85
C TRP A 258 -2.05 27.17 7.56
N LYS A 259 -2.92 26.19 7.85
CA LYS A 259 -4.18 26.43 8.58
C LYS A 259 -3.97 26.88 10.02
N ALA A 260 -2.89 26.45 10.66
CA ALA A 260 -2.49 26.92 11.99
C ALA A 260 -1.81 28.31 11.97
N GLY A 261 -1.72 28.99 10.81
CA GLY A 261 -0.99 30.26 10.71
C GLY A 261 0.50 30.14 11.04
N TRP A 262 1.07 28.95 10.80
CA TRP A 262 2.43 28.55 11.17
C TRP A 262 2.71 28.52 12.69
N ALA A 263 1.68 28.53 13.53
CA ALA A 263 1.82 28.29 14.96
C ALA A 263 2.15 26.81 15.21
N SER A 264 3.37 26.55 15.69
CA SER A 264 3.90 25.19 15.83
C SER A 264 3.10 24.32 16.81
N GLU A 265 2.67 24.89 17.94
CA GLU A 265 1.93 24.15 18.97
C GLU A 265 0.59 23.64 18.42
N THR A 266 -0.22 24.54 17.84
CA THR A 266 -1.51 24.19 17.24
C THR A 266 -1.35 23.21 16.07
N ALA A 267 -0.33 23.38 15.22
CA ALA A 267 -0.06 22.46 14.12
C ALA A 267 0.31 21.06 14.60
N ILE A 268 1.16 20.97 15.63
CA ILE A 268 1.57 19.69 16.22
C ILE A 268 0.38 19.00 16.87
N GLU A 269 -0.46 19.71 17.63
CA GLU A 269 -1.67 19.15 18.22
C GLU A 269 -2.63 18.59 17.15
N ALA A 270 -2.83 19.32 16.06
CA ALA A 270 -3.65 18.84 14.93
C ALA A 270 -3.04 17.59 14.27
N LEU A 271 -1.72 17.56 14.02
CA LEU A 271 -1.04 16.38 13.49
C LEU A 271 -1.17 15.17 14.44
N VAL A 272 -1.08 15.39 15.75
CA VAL A 272 -1.26 14.34 16.74
C VAL A 272 -2.68 13.77 16.69
N GLN A 273 -3.71 14.62 16.54
CA GLN A 273 -5.11 14.19 16.39
C GLN A 273 -5.34 13.37 15.11
N ILE A 274 -4.67 13.75 14.02
CA ILE A 274 -4.72 13.06 12.72
C ILE A 274 -4.10 11.66 12.82
N ILE A 275 -3.00 11.48 13.55
CA ILE A 275 -2.27 10.20 13.55
C ILE A 275 -2.61 9.30 14.73
N ARG A 276 -3.04 9.83 15.88
CA ARG A 276 -3.25 9.04 17.10
C ARG A 276 -4.59 8.29 17.06
N PRO A 277 -4.57 6.95 17.08
CA PRO A 277 -5.79 6.18 17.18
C PRO A 277 -6.28 6.04 18.62
N THR A 278 -7.58 5.77 18.74
CA THR A 278 -8.16 5.22 19.95
C THR A 278 -7.53 3.85 20.28
N SER A 279 -7.38 3.54 21.56
CA SER A 279 -6.88 2.22 22.01
C SER A 279 -7.70 1.06 21.41
N PRO A 280 -7.08 -0.05 20.97
CA PRO A 280 -7.79 -1.22 20.45
C PRO A 280 -8.78 -1.83 21.43
N TRP A 281 -8.54 -1.64 22.73
CA TRP A 281 -9.34 -2.22 23.81
C TRP A 281 -10.36 -1.22 24.39
N SER A 282 -10.50 -0.05 23.78
CA SER A 282 -11.46 0.96 24.21
C SER A 282 -12.89 0.42 24.14
N GLN A 283 -13.69 0.76 25.15
CA GLN A 283 -15.13 0.47 25.19
C GLN A 283 -15.98 1.72 24.88
N VAL A 284 -15.33 2.81 24.50
CA VAL A 284 -15.98 4.10 24.24
C VAL A 284 -16.68 4.03 22.88
N LYS A 285 -17.96 4.45 22.85
CA LYS A 285 -18.73 4.57 21.59
C LYS A 285 -18.19 5.73 20.74
N MET A 286 -18.22 5.56 19.43
CA MET A 286 -17.78 6.61 18.51
C MET A 286 -18.67 7.86 18.67
N VAL A 287 -18.03 9.03 18.71
CA VAL A 287 -18.74 10.31 18.85
C VAL A 287 -19.41 10.71 17.53
N SER A 288 -18.83 10.30 16.41
CA SER A 288 -19.36 10.48 15.06
C SER A 288 -18.94 9.32 14.16
N LEU A 289 -19.59 9.20 13.00
CA LEU A 289 -19.23 8.21 11.98
C LEU A 289 -17.80 8.44 11.49
N GLU A 290 -17.42 9.70 11.25
CA GLU A 290 -16.12 10.11 10.75
C GLU A 290 -15.00 9.70 11.72
N ARG A 291 -15.22 9.88 13.03
CA ARG A 291 -14.24 9.45 14.03
C ARG A 291 -14.10 7.93 14.07
N GLY A 292 -15.20 7.19 13.94
CA GLY A 292 -15.16 5.73 13.83
C GLY A 292 -14.35 5.26 12.62
N ILE A 293 -14.59 5.86 11.44
CA ILE A 293 -13.84 5.58 10.21
C ILE A 293 -12.35 5.94 10.39
N LEU A 294 -12.04 7.08 10.99
CA LEU A 294 -10.66 7.50 11.23
C LEU A 294 -9.91 6.48 12.12
N ASP A 295 -10.51 6.05 13.23
CA ASP A 295 -9.92 5.04 14.11
C ASP A 295 -9.65 3.72 13.36
N LEU A 296 -10.59 3.29 12.52
CA LEU A 296 -10.44 2.09 11.68
C LEU A 296 -9.25 2.25 10.72
N LEU A 297 -9.19 3.34 9.96
CA LEU A 297 -8.15 3.57 8.95
C LEU A 297 -6.75 3.77 9.57
N GLN A 298 -6.67 4.34 10.77
CA GLN A 298 -5.42 4.47 11.53
C GLN A 298 -4.88 3.08 11.89
N TRP A 299 -5.71 2.22 12.48
CA TRP A 299 -5.31 0.85 12.81
C TRP A 299 -5.03 0.01 11.57
N ASP A 300 -5.77 0.22 10.49
CA ASP A 300 -5.53 -0.41 9.20
C ASP A 300 -4.11 -0.10 8.69
N THR A 301 -3.74 1.19 8.68
CA THR A 301 -2.42 1.67 8.26
C THR A 301 -1.30 1.15 9.17
N TYR A 302 -1.53 1.09 10.48
CA TYR A 302 -0.53 0.64 11.45
C TYR A 302 -0.27 -0.86 11.37
N CYS A 303 -1.33 -1.67 11.30
CA CYS A 303 -1.19 -3.12 11.12
C CYS A 303 -0.50 -3.44 9.79
N ALA A 304 -0.86 -2.70 8.72
CA ALA A 304 -0.21 -2.84 7.41
C ALA A 304 1.29 -2.53 7.48
N SER A 305 1.64 -1.38 8.08
CA SER A 305 3.03 -0.95 8.24
C SER A 305 3.84 -1.95 9.07
N LEU A 306 3.28 -2.43 10.18
CA LEU A 306 3.92 -3.40 11.06
C LEU A 306 4.16 -4.74 10.35
N ALA A 307 3.20 -5.21 9.55
CA ALA A 307 3.34 -6.40 8.72
C ALA A 307 4.46 -6.22 7.68
N THR A 308 4.48 -5.11 6.95
CA THR A 308 5.52 -4.83 5.96
C THR A 308 6.91 -4.71 6.58
N TRP A 309 7.03 -4.07 7.74
CA TRP A 309 8.32 -3.93 8.42
C TRP A 309 8.83 -5.26 8.96
N SER A 310 7.91 -6.10 9.46
CA SER A 310 8.23 -7.46 9.88
C SER A 310 8.67 -8.34 8.72
N TRP A 311 8.10 -8.16 7.52
CA TRP A 311 8.59 -8.79 6.30
C TRP A 311 9.99 -8.31 5.91
N ILE A 312 10.29 -7.01 6.02
CA ILE A 312 11.64 -6.48 5.78
C ILE A 312 12.64 -7.06 6.80
N ALA A 313 12.26 -7.14 8.08
CA ALA A 313 13.07 -7.77 9.11
C ALA A 313 13.31 -9.26 8.82
N TYR A 314 12.32 -9.99 8.31
CA TYR A 314 12.48 -11.37 7.87
C TYR A 314 13.51 -11.48 6.73
N LEU A 315 13.39 -10.64 5.70
CA LEU A 315 14.34 -10.62 4.58
C LEU A 315 15.77 -10.30 5.04
N ALA A 316 15.92 -9.33 5.93
CA ALA A 316 17.21 -8.95 6.51
C ALA A 316 17.82 -10.11 7.32
N TYR A 317 17.00 -10.79 8.12
CA TYR A 317 17.43 -11.93 8.93
C TYR A 317 17.91 -13.10 8.05
N GLU A 318 17.13 -13.47 7.03
CA GLU A 318 17.50 -14.59 6.13
C GLU A 318 18.78 -14.31 5.35
N THR A 319 19.00 -13.05 4.96
CA THR A 319 20.16 -12.70 4.13
C THR A 319 21.44 -12.49 4.94
N LYS A 320 21.36 -11.85 6.11
CA LYS A 320 22.53 -11.37 6.86
C LYS A 320 22.39 -11.44 8.39
N GLY A 321 21.33 -12.06 8.90
CA GLY A 321 21.10 -12.25 10.33
C GLY A 321 20.69 -10.98 11.09
N ILE A 322 20.73 -11.07 12.42
CA ILE A 322 20.12 -10.09 13.34
C ILE A 322 20.72 -8.67 13.25
N THR A 323 22.02 -8.54 12.95
CA THR A 323 22.66 -7.24 12.79
C THR A 323 22.04 -6.45 11.64
N GLN A 324 21.75 -7.12 10.53
CA GLN A 324 21.10 -6.48 9.38
C GLN A 324 19.65 -6.09 9.71
N VAL A 325 18.94 -6.90 10.51
CA VAL A 325 17.60 -6.55 11.02
C VAL A 325 17.65 -5.24 11.79
N ALA A 326 18.58 -5.09 12.74
CA ALA A 326 18.73 -3.87 13.51
C ALA A 326 19.04 -2.66 12.62
N MET A 327 19.96 -2.82 11.65
CA MET A 327 20.28 -1.76 10.69
C MET A 327 19.08 -1.34 9.85
N ASP A 328 18.30 -2.29 9.34
CA ASP A 328 17.15 -1.98 8.50
C ASP A 328 15.99 -1.41 9.32
N LEU A 329 15.80 -1.82 10.58
CA LEU A 329 14.86 -1.16 11.50
C LEU A 329 15.25 0.30 11.77
N VAL A 330 16.55 0.59 11.97
CA VAL A 330 17.02 1.97 12.11
C VAL A 330 16.73 2.78 10.84
N LYS A 331 16.99 2.22 9.64
CA LYS A 331 16.64 2.88 8.38
C LYS A 331 15.14 3.10 8.23
N LEU A 332 14.31 2.13 8.63
CA LEU A 332 12.85 2.25 8.59
C LEU A 332 12.39 3.42 9.46
N VAL A 333 12.91 3.53 10.69
CA VAL A 333 12.61 4.67 11.59
C VAL A 333 13.07 6.00 10.97
N MET A 334 14.31 6.08 10.48
CA MET A 334 14.83 7.32 9.88
C MET A 334 14.04 7.75 8.64
N TRP A 335 13.74 6.82 7.72
CA TRP A 335 12.96 7.12 6.53
C TRP A 335 11.50 7.44 6.86
N SER A 336 10.95 6.90 7.95
CA SER A 336 9.57 7.19 8.36
C SER A 336 9.38 8.66 8.70
N ALA A 337 10.40 9.29 9.28
CA ALA A 337 10.37 10.73 9.54
C ALA A 337 10.29 11.57 8.26
N VAL A 338 10.72 11.03 7.11
CA VAL A 338 10.79 11.74 5.83
C VAL A 338 9.60 11.41 4.93
N VAL A 339 9.16 10.16 4.86
CA VAL A 339 8.17 9.69 3.88
C VAL A 339 7.06 8.83 4.51
N GLY A 340 6.99 8.75 5.84
CA GLY A 340 6.07 7.85 6.54
C GLY A 340 6.46 6.38 6.41
N PRO A 341 5.73 5.48 7.11
CA PRO A 341 6.16 4.10 7.31
C PRO A 341 6.10 3.21 6.05
N GLY A 342 5.13 3.44 5.16
CA GLY A 342 5.05 2.76 3.86
C GLY A 342 6.14 3.23 2.91
N GLY A 343 6.37 4.55 2.86
CA GLY A 343 7.49 5.13 2.11
C GLY A 343 8.86 4.63 2.61
N ALA A 344 9.01 4.45 3.92
CA ALA A 344 10.23 3.92 4.52
C ALA A 344 10.50 2.47 4.10
N ALA A 345 9.46 1.64 4.12
CA ALA A 345 9.55 0.27 3.61
C ALA A 345 10.01 0.24 2.15
N LEU A 346 9.44 1.11 1.32
CA LEU A 346 9.80 1.27 -0.08
C LEU A 346 11.27 1.68 -0.27
N ALA A 347 11.75 2.66 0.51
CA ALA A 347 13.14 3.13 0.45
C ALA A 347 14.15 2.05 0.88
N VAL A 348 13.84 1.27 1.92
CA VAL A 348 14.71 0.19 2.40
C VAL A 348 14.80 -0.95 1.39
N ILE A 349 13.67 -1.38 0.81
CA ILE A 349 13.66 -2.39 -0.26
C ILE A 349 14.36 -1.88 -1.52
N TRP A 350 14.19 -0.61 -1.89
CA TRP A 350 14.94 -0.03 -3.00
C TRP A 350 16.46 -0.14 -2.79
N GLY A 351 16.93 0.17 -1.57
CA GLY A 351 18.33 0.01 -1.18
C GLY A 351 18.83 -1.43 -1.34
N ARG A 352 18.03 -2.42 -0.91
CA ARG A 352 18.33 -3.86 -1.08
C ARG A 352 18.49 -4.21 -2.56
N ASP A 353 17.52 -3.83 -3.38
CA ASP A 353 17.46 -4.22 -4.80
C ASP A 353 18.62 -3.63 -5.62
N VAL A 354 18.92 -2.35 -5.42
CA VAL A 354 20.07 -1.70 -6.08
C VAL A 354 21.38 -2.28 -5.55
N GLY A 355 21.47 -2.58 -4.26
CA GLY A 355 22.64 -3.21 -3.66
C GLY A 355 22.95 -4.56 -4.29
N ALA A 356 21.95 -5.43 -4.43
CA ALA A 356 22.12 -6.75 -5.05
C ALA A 356 22.62 -6.65 -6.50
N LEU A 357 22.04 -5.78 -7.32
CA LEU A 357 22.45 -5.61 -8.72
C LEU A 357 23.84 -4.98 -8.88
N ARG A 358 24.24 -4.08 -7.97
CA ARG A 358 25.58 -3.47 -8.00
C ARG A 358 26.69 -4.47 -7.71
N LEU A 359 26.44 -5.43 -6.82
CA LEU A 359 27.40 -6.49 -6.51
C LEU A 359 27.72 -7.35 -7.74
N VAL A 360 26.69 -7.68 -8.53
CA VAL A 360 26.87 -8.42 -9.81
C VAL A 360 27.64 -7.57 -10.82
N SER A 361 27.24 -6.31 -11.00
CA SER A 361 27.91 -5.42 -11.96
C SER A 361 29.37 -5.13 -11.61
N ALA A 362 29.74 -5.13 -10.33
CA ALA A 362 31.13 -4.96 -9.91
C ALA A 362 31.98 -6.17 -10.30
N LYS A 363 31.47 -7.40 -10.12
CA LYS A 363 32.15 -8.63 -10.53
C LYS A 363 32.43 -8.68 -12.04
N GLU A 364 31.45 -8.28 -12.86
CA GLU A 364 31.59 -8.23 -14.33
C GLU A 364 32.66 -7.24 -14.83
N LYS A 365 33.09 -6.27 -14.01
CA LYS A 365 34.16 -5.32 -14.36
C LYS A 365 35.55 -5.78 -13.92
N THR A 366 35.62 -6.75 -13.00
CA THR A 366 36.87 -7.21 -12.38
C THR A 366 37.34 -8.57 -12.88
N GLY A 367 36.47 -9.33 -13.56
CA GLY A 367 36.80 -10.54 -14.29
C GLY A 367 36.79 -10.28 -15.78
#